data_AF-A0A1H6CM48-F1
#
_entry.id   AF-A0A1H6CM48-F1
#
_cell.length_a   1.000
_cell.length_b   1.000
_cell.length_c   1.000
_cell.angle_alpha   90.00
_cell.angle_beta   90.00
_cell.angle_gamma   90.00
#
_symmetry.space_group_name_H-M   'P 1'
#
loop_
_entity.id
_entity.type
_entity.pdbx_description
1 polymer ?
#
loop_
_entity_poly.entity_id
_entity_poly.type
_entity_poly.pdbx_seq_one_letter_code
_entity_poly.pdbx_strand_id
1 'polypeptide(L)'
;MTVQTPSPIVQVLPETAPFSEAQRSWLNGFFAGLLSLDNAGVTALSPSENAAVMGAADDGAPWHDPAMELPERMKLAEGKPLPRKLFAAMAQQDCGQCGYVCETYSAAIAEGKEPRLNLCAPGGKDTLRMLKVLVEEGGSVPAAPAESVPAAPTGPIGRSRENPALATFLSRRKLNGEGSEKETWHVEFDLSECGLDYIVGDAFGIVAQNDPRLADAVIALLGARPDAMINGKTLRDILIGDVALGPAPDALFQLISYVTGAETRAKAKRLAAGEDPDGDLDRLDVLGTLHKFGSARLSPEAFVEALDPLQPRLYSISSSHNAIPGRISLTVDTVRYKIGTRPRWGVASTYLAERVQPGEKVPVYVQRAHGFGLPANPETPVIMCGPGTGIAPFRAFLHDRKATKASGRNWLFFGHQRRASDFFYEDELNAMKQERILTGLTLAWSRDGKDKIYVQDRMRERGAELFAWLEEGAHFYVCGDAKRMAKDVERAMVDVVAEHGKRSVDEAVTYVANLKKAGRYQADVY
;
A
#
# COMPACT_ATOMS: atom_id res chain seq x y z
N MET A 1 -58.09 -2.60 -7.34
CA MET A 1 -57.48 -3.90 -7.69
C MET A 1 -57.43 -3.99 -9.21
N THR A 2 -56.28 -3.69 -9.80
CA THR A 2 -55.98 -3.96 -11.21
C THR A 2 -54.86 -4.98 -11.20
N VAL A 3 -55.22 -6.22 -11.47
CA VAL A 3 -54.29 -7.34 -11.62
C VAL A 3 -53.54 -7.12 -12.93
N GLN A 4 -52.24 -6.80 -12.87
CA GLN A 4 -51.36 -6.92 -14.02
C GLN A 4 -51.13 -8.42 -14.27
N THR A 5 -51.76 -8.94 -15.31
CA THR A 5 -51.43 -10.25 -15.86
C THR A 5 -50.00 -10.18 -16.43
N PRO A 6 -49.09 -11.15 -16.12
CA PRO A 6 -47.79 -11.19 -16.76
C PRO A 6 -47.96 -11.37 -18.26
N SER A 7 -47.26 -10.57 -19.06
CA SER A 7 -47.20 -10.79 -20.52
C SER A 7 -46.71 -12.21 -20.80
N PRO A 8 -47.31 -12.94 -21.76
CA PRO A 8 -46.90 -14.30 -22.07
C PRO A 8 -45.44 -14.28 -22.58
N ILE A 9 -44.59 -15.10 -21.95
CA ILE A 9 -43.24 -15.36 -22.43
C ILE A 9 -43.37 -16.04 -23.79
N VAL A 10 -42.93 -15.36 -24.85
CA VAL A 10 -42.87 -15.96 -26.19
C VAL A 10 -41.78 -17.03 -26.16
N GLN A 11 -42.18 -18.29 -26.03
CA GLN A 11 -41.26 -19.43 -26.18
C GLN A 11 -40.98 -19.65 -27.67
N VAL A 12 -39.84 -19.14 -28.13
CA VAL A 12 -39.38 -19.29 -29.51
C VAL A 12 -38.67 -20.64 -29.71
N LEU A 13 -37.98 -21.12 -28.68
CA LEU A 13 -37.25 -22.39 -28.71
C LEU A 13 -38.03 -23.52 -28.01
N PRO A 14 -38.17 -24.70 -28.65
CA PRO A 14 -38.85 -25.84 -28.05
C PRO A 14 -38.04 -26.45 -26.91
N GLU A 15 -38.71 -27.13 -25.98
CA GLU A 15 -38.07 -27.80 -24.84
C GLU A 15 -37.11 -28.93 -25.23
N THR A 16 -37.23 -29.44 -26.45
CA THR A 16 -36.34 -30.46 -27.02
C THR A 16 -35.03 -29.89 -27.55
N ALA A 17 -34.85 -28.56 -27.56
CA ALA A 17 -33.60 -27.93 -27.97
C ALA A 17 -32.46 -28.26 -26.98
N PRO A 18 -31.23 -28.54 -27.45
CA PRO A 18 -30.12 -29.03 -26.63
C PRO A 18 -29.45 -27.93 -25.79
N PHE A 19 -30.26 -27.16 -25.06
CA PHE A 19 -29.84 -26.07 -24.18
C PHE A 19 -30.34 -26.33 -22.76
N SER A 20 -29.56 -25.93 -21.75
CA SER A 20 -30.04 -25.91 -20.37
C SER A 20 -31.20 -24.92 -20.21
N GLU A 21 -31.98 -25.05 -19.14
CA GLU A 21 -33.13 -24.18 -18.89
C GLU A 21 -32.74 -22.70 -18.81
N ALA A 22 -31.61 -22.38 -18.17
CA ALA A 22 -31.06 -21.03 -18.10
C ALA A 22 -30.63 -20.49 -19.48
N GLN A 23 -29.96 -21.33 -20.29
CA GLN A 23 -29.55 -20.97 -21.65
C GLN A 23 -30.77 -20.74 -22.56
N ARG A 24 -31.79 -21.60 -22.44
CA ARG A 24 -33.02 -21.50 -23.21
C ARG A 24 -33.82 -20.26 -22.83
N SER A 25 -33.85 -19.90 -21.54
CA SER A 25 -34.49 -18.68 -21.06
C SER A 25 -33.81 -17.43 -21.62
N TRP A 26 -32.48 -17.39 -21.58
CA TRP A 26 -31.69 -16.30 -22.17
C TRP A 26 -31.89 -16.20 -23.70
N LEU A 27 -31.83 -17.34 -24.41
CA LEU A 27 -32.01 -17.38 -25.86
C LEU A 27 -33.44 -16.99 -26.28
N ASN A 28 -34.46 -17.39 -25.53
CA ASN A 28 -35.83 -16.92 -25.78
C ASN A 28 -35.95 -15.40 -25.58
N GLY A 29 -35.28 -14.83 -24.56
CA GLY A 29 -35.20 -13.38 -24.38
C GLY A 29 -34.46 -12.68 -25.53
N PHE A 30 -33.35 -13.27 -25.99
CA PHE A 30 -32.58 -12.77 -27.14
C PHE A 30 -33.41 -12.81 -28.43
N PHE A 31 -34.06 -13.93 -28.75
CA PHE A 31 -34.90 -14.05 -29.94
C PHE A 31 -36.18 -13.21 -29.86
N ALA A 32 -36.77 -13.05 -28.67
CA ALA A 32 -37.87 -12.12 -28.47
C ALA A 32 -37.43 -10.67 -28.75
N GLY A 33 -36.23 -10.28 -28.29
CA GLY A 33 -35.62 -8.99 -28.63
C GLY A 33 -35.34 -8.85 -30.13
N LEU A 34 -34.83 -9.91 -30.76
CA LEU A 34 -34.50 -9.96 -32.19
C LEU A 34 -35.75 -9.94 -33.09
N LEU A 35 -36.84 -10.59 -32.68
CA LEU A 35 -38.11 -10.61 -33.42
C LEU A 35 -38.94 -9.34 -33.16
N SER A 36 -38.66 -8.62 -32.08
CA SER A 36 -39.21 -7.29 -31.83
C SER A 36 -38.51 -6.19 -32.65
N LEU A 37 -37.51 -6.52 -33.49
CA LEU A 37 -36.69 -5.60 -34.30
C LEU A 37 -37.41 -4.95 -35.49
N ASP A 38 -38.68 -5.22 -35.74
CA ASP A 38 -39.44 -4.42 -36.73
C ASP A 38 -39.85 -3.03 -36.18
N ASN A 39 -39.51 -2.68 -34.94
CA ASN A 39 -39.62 -1.29 -34.47
C ASN A 39 -38.61 -0.92 -33.36
N ALA A 40 -37.83 0.13 -33.67
CA ALA A 40 -36.93 0.92 -32.82
C ALA A 40 -35.47 0.46 -32.74
N GLY A 41 -34.59 1.40 -33.14
CA GLY A 41 -33.17 1.20 -33.37
C GLY A 41 -32.36 0.95 -32.11
N VAL A 42 -31.53 -0.08 -32.17
CA VAL A 42 -30.41 -0.32 -31.27
C VAL A 42 -29.16 -0.43 -32.13
N THR A 43 -28.20 0.47 -31.92
CA THR A 43 -26.90 0.44 -32.59
C THR A 43 -26.10 -0.76 -32.03
N ALA A 44 -25.54 -1.59 -32.91
CA ALA A 44 -24.67 -2.69 -32.49
C ALA A 44 -23.47 -2.14 -31.70
N LEU A 45 -23.19 -2.73 -30.54
CA LEU A 45 -22.01 -2.41 -29.74
C LEU A 45 -20.73 -2.67 -30.54
N SER A 46 -19.79 -1.74 -30.45
CA SER A 46 -18.46 -1.88 -31.01
C SER A 46 -17.70 -3.09 -30.41
N PRO A 47 -16.65 -3.60 -31.06
CA PRO A 47 -15.83 -4.68 -30.50
C PRO A 47 -15.28 -4.38 -29.10
N SER A 48 -14.98 -3.12 -28.78
CA SER A 48 -14.54 -2.67 -27.46
C SER A 48 -15.65 -2.72 -26.41
N GLU A 49 -16.88 -2.38 -26.77
CA GLU A 49 -18.05 -2.48 -25.89
C GLU A 49 -18.46 -3.93 -25.67
N ASN A 50 -18.35 -4.79 -26.69
CA ASN A 50 -18.52 -6.23 -26.53
C ASN A 50 -17.45 -6.86 -25.62
N ALA A 51 -16.20 -6.38 -25.67
CA ALA A 51 -15.13 -6.82 -24.75
C ALA A 51 -15.31 -6.32 -23.32
N ALA A 52 -16.05 -5.22 -23.11
CA ALA A 52 -16.41 -4.73 -21.78
C ALA A 52 -17.57 -5.53 -21.16
N VAL A 53 -18.53 -5.97 -21.99
CA VAL A 53 -19.70 -6.77 -21.54
C VAL A 53 -19.32 -8.25 -21.36
N MET A 54 -18.45 -8.79 -22.22
CA MET A 54 -17.81 -10.08 -22.04
C MET A 54 -16.63 -9.90 -21.08
N GLY A 55 -16.92 -9.81 -19.77
CA GLY A 55 -15.90 -9.70 -18.73
C GLY A 55 -14.73 -10.62 -19.05
N ALA A 56 -13.56 -10.01 -19.29
CA ALA A 56 -12.33 -10.75 -19.55
C ALA A 56 -12.23 -11.85 -18.50
N ALA A 57 -12.14 -13.10 -18.94
CA ALA A 57 -11.97 -14.24 -18.04
C ALA A 57 -10.94 -13.84 -16.98
N ASP A 58 -11.34 -13.87 -15.70
CA ASP A 58 -10.47 -13.47 -14.62
C ASP A 58 -9.24 -14.37 -14.65
N ASP A 59 -8.16 -13.84 -15.21
CA ASP A 59 -6.90 -14.55 -15.35
C ASP A 59 -6.17 -14.68 -14.00
N GLY A 60 -6.82 -14.25 -12.90
CA GLY A 60 -6.28 -14.24 -11.56
C GLY A 60 -5.22 -13.16 -11.35
N ALA A 61 -5.06 -12.23 -12.31
CA ALA A 61 -4.07 -11.16 -12.30
C ALA A 61 -2.68 -11.65 -11.85
N PRO A 62 -2.02 -12.57 -12.59
CA PRO A 62 -0.74 -13.17 -12.19
C PRO A 62 0.41 -12.16 -12.03
N TRP A 63 0.24 -10.94 -12.56
CA TRP A 63 1.15 -9.82 -12.37
C TRP A 63 0.94 -9.06 -11.05
N HIS A 64 -0.13 -9.35 -10.29
CA HIS A 64 -0.47 -8.71 -9.02
C HIS A 64 0.31 -9.34 -7.85
N ASP A 65 1.63 -9.33 -8.02
CA ASP A 65 2.60 -9.74 -7.02
C ASP A 65 3.41 -8.49 -6.61
N PRO A 66 3.35 -8.05 -5.33
CA PRO A 66 4.15 -6.95 -4.81
C PRO A 66 5.66 -7.11 -5.04
N ALA A 67 6.11 -8.34 -5.24
CA ALA A 67 7.50 -8.68 -5.43
C ALA A 67 7.94 -8.52 -6.91
N MET A 68 7.01 -8.36 -7.85
CA MET A 68 7.31 -8.28 -9.29
C MET A 68 7.61 -6.84 -9.73
N GLU A 69 8.70 -6.66 -10.47
CA GLU A 69 9.13 -5.35 -10.95
C GLU A 69 8.23 -4.85 -12.10
N LEU A 70 8.09 -3.53 -12.23
CA LEU A 70 7.19 -2.89 -13.20
C LEU A 70 7.38 -3.39 -14.65
N PRO A 71 8.61 -3.51 -15.20
CA PRO A 71 8.78 -3.97 -16.58
C PRO A 71 8.25 -5.39 -16.83
N GLU A 72 8.40 -6.28 -15.86
CA GLU A 72 7.92 -7.66 -15.95
C GLU A 72 6.39 -7.72 -15.92
N ARG A 73 5.77 -6.94 -15.03
CA ARG A 73 4.31 -6.79 -14.96
C ARG A 73 3.73 -6.27 -16.27
N MET A 74 4.35 -5.25 -16.86
CA MET A 74 3.91 -4.66 -18.12
C MET A 74 4.00 -5.66 -19.28
N LYS A 75 5.02 -6.52 -19.29
CA LYS A 75 5.14 -7.62 -20.28
C LYS A 75 4.01 -8.63 -20.15
N LEU A 76 3.64 -9.02 -18.93
CA LEU A 76 2.51 -9.94 -18.70
C LEU A 76 1.15 -9.31 -19.05
N ALA A 77 1.05 -7.99 -18.98
CA ALA A 77 -0.16 -7.24 -19.33
C ALA A 77 -0.24 -6.84 -20.82
N GLU A 78 0.73 -7.24 -21.63
CA GLU A 78 0.75 -6.95 -23.06
C GLU A 78 -0.49 -7.53 -23.75
N GLY A 79 -1.10 -6.75 -24.65
CA GLY A 79 -2.34 -7.13 -25.36
C GLY A 79 -3.63 -7.11 -24.51
N LYS A 80 -3.57 -6.82 -23.20
CA LYS A 80 -4.77 -6.75 -22.34
C LYS A 80 -5.49 -5.39 -22.44
N PRO A 81 -6.78 -5.32 -22.04
CA PRO A 81 -7.52 -4.06 -21.97
C PRO A 81 -6.86 -3.02 -21.07
N LEU A 82 -7.12 -1.73 -21.33
CA LEU A 82 -6.54 -0.60 -20.59
C LEU A 82 -6.68 -0.72 -19.05
N PRO A 83 -7.85 -1.07 -18.46
CA PRO A 83 -7.96 -1.26 -17.02
C PRO A 83 -6.95 -2.28 -16.47
N ARG A 84 -6.72 -3.40 -17.18
CA ARG A 84 -5.78 -4.45 -16.76
C ARG A 84 -4.32 -3.99 -16.90
N LYS A 85 -3.99 -3.21 -17.93
CA LYS A 85 -2.66 -2.59 -18.06
C LYS A 85 -2.39 -1.57 -16.96
N LEU A 86 -3.37 -0.71 -16.67
CA LEU A 86 -3.28 0.27 -15.57
C LEU A 86 -3.15 -0.46 -14.23
N PHE A 87 -3.92 -1.53 -14.03
CA PHE A 87 -3.82 -2.37 -12.85
C PHE A 87 -2.41 -2.93 -12.71
N ALA A 88 -1.88 -3.54 -13.78
CA ALA A 88 -0.53 -4.08 -13.83
C ALA A 88 0.57 -3.03 -13.63
N ALA A 89 0.32 -1.74 -13.85
CA ALA A 89 1.28 -0.67 -13.62
C ALA A 89 1.38 -0.22 -12.15
N MET A 90 0.38 -0.53 -11.30
CA MET A 90 0.36 -0.18 -9.88
C MET A 90 1.45 -0.90 -9.07
N ALA A 91 1.67 -0.54 -7.80
CA ALA A 91 2.65 -1.25 -6.96
C ALA A 91 2.23 -2.67 -6.50
N GLN A 92 0.99 -3.09 -6.80
CA GLN A 92 0.43 -4.41 -6.48
C GLN A 92 0.35 -4.75 -4.98
N GLN A 93 0.28 -3.75 -4.10
CA GLN A 93 0.28 -3.96 -2.64
C GLN A 93 -1.12 -3.98 -2.01
N ASP A 94 -2.16 -3.55 -2.73
CA ASP A 94 -3.51 -3.31 -2.18
C ASP A 94 -3.53 -2.58 -0.83
N CYS A 95 -2.55 -1.70 -0.63
CA CYS A 95 -2.32 -1.02 0.65
C CYS A 95 -3.44 -0.04 1.04
N GLY A 96 -4.39 0.25 0.14
CA GLY A 96 -5.48 1.20 0.38
C GLY A 96 -5.05 2.66 0.52
N GLN A 97 -3.76 3.00 0.41
CA GLN A 97 -3.22 4.36 0.66
C GLN A 97 -3.88 5.45 -0.20
N CYS A 98 -4.28 5.09 -1.42
CA CYS A 98 -4.95 5.99 -2.34
C CYS A 98 -6.46 6.13 -2.09
N GLY A 99 -7.03 5.39 -1.14
CA GLY A 99 -8.47 5.23 -0.96
C GLY A 99 -9.08 4.13 -1.84
N TYR A 100 -8.26 3.38 -2.57
CA TYR A 100 -8.68 2.33 -3.49
C TYR A 100 -7.92 1.02 -3.25
N VAL A 101 -8.53 -0.09 -3.67
CA VAL A 101 -7.81 -1.33 -4.03
C VAL A 101 -7.20 -1.12 -5.41
N CYS A 102 -6.03 -1.69 -5.71
CA CYS A 102 -5.31 -1.37 -6.95
C CYS A 102 -6.17 -1.64 -8.20
N GLU A 103 -7.01 -2.67 -8.18
CA GLU A 103 -7.94 -2.99 -9.27
C GLU A 103 -9.00 -1.90 -9.45
N THR A 104 -9.66 -1.47 -8.37
CA THR A 104 -10.73 -0.46 -8.47
C THR A 104 -10.20 0.93 -8.83
N TYR A 105 -8.97 1.26 -8.42
CA TYR A 105 -8.28 2.47 -8.88
C TYR A 105 -8.03 2.43 -10.39
N SER A 106 -7.53 1.30 -10.91
CA SER A 106 -7.25 1.14 -12.33
C SER A 106 -8.50 1.23 -13.20
N ALA A 107 -9.62 0.65 -12.73
CA ALA A 107 -10.92 0.76 -13.38
C ALA A 107 -11.42 2.20 -13.36
N ALA A 108 -11.33 2.90 -12.22
CA ALA A 108 -11.75 4.30 -12.11
C ALA A 108 -10.95 5.24 -13.02
N ILE A 109 -9.64 5.01 -13.19
CA ILE A 109 -8.81 5.75 -14.15
C ILE A 109 -9.27 5.46 -15.58
N ALA A 110 -9.43 4.18 -15.94
CA ALA A 110 -9.82 3.79 -17.29
C ALA A 110 -11.20 4.34 -17.70
N GLU A 111 -12.11 4.45 -16.75
CA GLU A 111 -13.45 5.02 -16.92
C GLU A 111 -13.47 6.56 -16.87
N GLY A 112 -12.33 7.22 -16.60
CA GLY A 112 -12.23 8.67 -16.45
C GLY A 112 -12.89 9.24 -15.18
N LYS A 113 -13.26 8.38 -14.22
CA LYS A 113 -13.85 8.77 -12.93
C LYS A 113 -12.80 9.28 -11.92
N GLU A 114 -11.55 8.88 -12.09
CA GLU A 114 -10.42 9.33 -11.28
C GLU A 114 -9.33 9.94 -12.16
N PRO A 115 -9.24 11.28 -12.25
CA PRO A 115 -8.24 11.95 -13.08
C PRO A 115 -6.84 11.99 -12.43
N ARG A 116 -6.73 11.73 -11.12
CA ARG A 116 -5.47 11.81 -10.38
C ARG A 116 -4.71 10.50 -10.57
N LEU A 117 -3.61 10.54 -11.34
CA LEU A 117 -2.77 9.37 -11.59
C LEU A 117 -1.69 9.15 -10.51
N ASN A 118 -1.48 10.13 -9.63
CA ASN A 118 -0.41 10.14 -8.63
C ASN A 118 -0.79 9.53 -7.28
N LEU A 119 -1.95 8.86 -7.16
CA LEU A 119 -2.40 8.38 -5.86
C LEU A 119 -1.64 7.12 -5.38
N CYS A 120 -1.01 6.37 -6.28
CA CYS A 120 -0.24 5.16 -5.92
C CYS A 120 1.09 5.54 -5.24
N ALA A 121 1.03 5.83 -3.94
CA ALA A 121 2.19 6.23 -3.15
C ALA A 121 3.33 5.18 -3.13
N PRO A 122 3.08 3.85 -3.02
CA PRO A 122 4.17 2.88 -3.07
C PRO A 122 4.83 2.77 -4.45
N GLY A 123 4.08 3.02 -5.51
CA GLY A 123 4.57 2.97 -6.90
C GLY A 123 5.36 4.22 -7.29
N GLY A 124 5.12 5.33 -6.61
CA GLY A 124 5.87 6.57 -6.77
C GLY A 124 5.89 7.07 -8.22
N LYS A 125 7.03 7.62 -8.63
CA LYS A 125 7.18 8.24 -9.96
C LYS A 125 7.10 7.26 -11.11
N ASP A 126 7.61 6.04 -10.94
CA ASP A 126 7.66 5.06 -12.02
C ASP A 126 6.24 4.60 -12.39
N THR A 127 5.41 4.31 -11.38
CA THR A 127 3.99 4.05 -11.60
C THR A 127 3.30 5.27 -12.21
N LEU A 128 3.50 6.48 -11.68
CA LEU A 128 2.88 7.70 -12.25
C LEU A 128 3.21 7.87 -13.74
N ARG A 129 4.48 7.69 -14.14
CA ARG A 129 4.90 7.80 -15.54
C ARG A 129 4.25 6.73 -16.40
N MET A 130 4.25 5.48 -15.95
CA MET A 130 3.62 4.39 -16.69
C MET A 130 2.11 4.62 -16.86
N LEU A 131 1.42 5.07 -15.82
CA LEU A 131 -0.02 5.38 -15.90
C LEU A 131 -0.28 6.49 -16.92
N LYS A 132 0.55 7.53 -16.99
CA LYS A 132 0.44 8.58 -18.01
C LYS A 132 0.57 8.02 -19.43
N VAL A 133 1.60 7.20 -19.67
CA VAL A 133 1.82 6.54 -20.98
C VAL A 133 0.60 5.72 -21.38
N LEU A 134 0.08 4.90 -20.46
CA LEU A 134 -1.07 4.02 -20.73
C LEU A 134 -2.36 4.79 -21.01
N VAL A 135 -2.61 5.88 -20.28
CA VAL A 135 -3.77 6.76 -20.49
C VAL A 135 -3.69 7.50 -21.83
N GLU A 136 -2.50 7.96 -22.21
CA GLU A 136 -2.24 8.59 -23.52
C GLU A 136 -2.41 7.60 -24.68
N GLU A 137 -1.87 6.38 -24.56
CA GLU A 137 -2.03 5.30 -25.55
C GLU A 137 -3.47 4.81 -25.67
N GLY A 138 -4.21 4.82 -24.57
CA GLY A 138 -5.60 4.36 -24.49
C GLY A 138 -6.62 5.30 -25.13
N GLY A 139 -6.20 6.47 -25.63
CA GLY A 139 -7.10 7.49 -26.19
C GLY A 139 -8.03 8.14 -25.17
N SER A 140 -7.91 7.80 -23.88
CA SER A 140 -8.57 8.52 -22.79
C SER A 140 -7.74 9.78 -22.52
N VAL A 141 -7.96 10.83 -23.30
CA VAL A 141 -7.39 12.14 -22.98
C VAL A 141 -7.86 12.50 -21.57
N PRO A 142 -6.96 12.88 -20.63
CA PRO A 142 -7.41 13.46 -19.39
C PRO A 142 -8.26 14.67 -19.76
N ALA A 143 -9.50 14.74 -19.29
CA ALA A 143 -10.29 15.93 -19.49
C ALA A 143 -9.43 17.15 -19.10
N ALA A 144 -9.42 18.18 -19.96
CA ALA A 144 -8.88 19.50 -19.66
C ALA A 144 -9.25 19.90 -18.22
N PRO A 145 -8.39 20.64 -17.47
CA PRO A 145 -8.54 20.81 -16.03
C PRO A 145 -9.99 21.13 -15.71
N ALA A 146 -10.68 20.11 -15.18
CA ALA A 146 -12.09 20.24 -14.92
C ALA A 146 -12.23 21.38 -13.92
N GLU A 147 -13.12 22.33 -14.22
CA GLU A 147 -13.73 23.17 -13.18
C GLU A 147 -13.95 22.28 -11.96
N SER A 148 -13.40 22.72 -10.82
CA SER A 148 -13.33 21.99 -9.56
C SER A 148 -14.51 21.04 -9.41
N VAL A 149 -14.31 19.77 -9.80
CA VAL A 149 -15.30 18.74 -9.55
C VAL A 149 -15.50 18.79 -8.05
N PRO A 150 -16.72 19.07 -7.55
CA PRO A 150 -16.93 19.16 -6.12
C PRO A 150 -16.38 17.87 -5.52
N ALA A 151 -15.43 18.02 -4.60
CA ALA A 151 -14.79 16.89 -3.96
C ALA A 151 -15.90 15.93 -3.53
N ALA A 152 -15.82 14.67 -3.99
CA ALA A 152 -16.76 13.64 -3.56
C ALA A 152 -16.90 13.73 -2.03
N PRO A 153 -18.13 13.62 -1.48
CA PRO A 153 -18.37 13.85 -0.07
C PRO A 153 -17.33 13.09 0.73
N THR A 154 -16.52 13.85 1.48
CA THR A 154 -15.50 13.30 2.34
C THR A 154 -16.17 12.25 3.21
N GLY A 155 -15.69 11.01 3.14
CA GLY A 155 -16.23 9.89 3.92
C GLY A 155 -16.19 10.18 5.42
N PRO A 156 -16.58 9.21 6.27
CA PRO A 156 -16.62 9.42 7.71
C PRO A 156 -15.25 9.91 8.23
N ILE A 157 -15.29 10.82 9.21
CA ILE A 157 -14.07 11.39 9.82
C ILE A 157 -13.14 10.26 10.30
N GLY A 158 -11.86 10.39 9.99
CA GLY A 158 -10.78 9.46 10.28
C GLY A 158 -10.90 8.10 9.60
N ARG A 159 -11.67 7.98 8.50
CA ARG A 159 -11.72 6.79 7.65
C ARG A 159 -11.04 6.96 6.30
N SER A 160 -10.55 8.15 5.98
CA SER A 160 -9.72 8.40 4.80
C SER A 160 -8.76 9.57 5.05
N ARG A 161 -7.75 9.69 4.19
CA ARG A 161 -6.78 10.79 4.25
C ARG A 161 -7.39 12.16 3.94
N GLU A 162 -8.49 12.19 3.18
CA GLU A 162 -9.20 13.42 2.80
C GLU A 162 -10.00 14.00 3.96
N ASN A 163 -10.29 13.20 5.00
CA ASN A 163 -11.04 13.62 6.17
C ASN A 163 -10.46 13.01 7.46
N PRO A 164 -9.23 13.37 7.85
CA PRO A 164 -8.58 12.78 9.02
C PRO A 164 -9.27 13.22 10.32
N ALA A 165 -9.25 12.36 11.33
CA ALA A 165 -9.59 12.70 12.71
C ALA A 165 -8.36 13.27 13.43
N LEU A 166 -8.55 13.88 14.61
CA LEU A 166 -7.45 14.32 15.46
C LEU A 166 -7.27 13.36 16.64
N ALA A 167 -6.15 12.63 16.67
CA ALA A 167 -5.79 11.78 17.81
C ALA A 167 -4.73 12.46 18.68
N THR A 168 -4.73 12.18 19.99
CA THR A 168 -3.73 12.72 20.91
C THR A 168 -2.50 11.81 20.90
N PHE A 169 -1.32 12.36 20.60
CA PHE A 169 -0.07 11.62 20.81
C PHE A 169 0.18 11.47 22.31
N LEU A 170 0.43 10.24 22.78
CA LEU A 170 0.64 9.95 24.19
C LEU A 170 2.12 9.86 24.54
N SER A 171 2.82 8.96 23.88
CA SER A 171 4.15 8.53 24.30
C SER A 171 4.91 7.89 23.15
N ARG A 172 6.23 7.90 23.30
CA ARG A 172 7.14 7.04 22.55
C ARG A 172 8.16 6.41 23.48
N ARG A 173 8.51 5.16 23.22
CA ARG A 173 9.56 4.43 23.94
C ARG A 173 10.46 3.70 22.95
N LYS A 174 11.78 3.87 23.10
CA LYS A 174 12.73 3.16 22.25
C LYS A 174 12.66 1.66 22.53
N LEU A 175 12.57 0.87 21.46
CA LEU A 175 12.53 -0.60 21.54
C LEU A 175 13.92 -1.22 21.47
N ASN A 176 14.84 -0.58 20.74
CA ASN A 176 16.21 -1.05 20.68
C ASN A 176 16.97 -0.72 21.98
N GLY A 177 17.75 -1.69 22.45
CA GLY A 177 18.75 -1.52 23.49
C GLY A 177 20.02 -0.81 23.01
N GLU A 178 20.98 -0.69 23.92
CA GLU A 178 22.28 -0.10 23.65
C GLU A 178 23.05 -0.84 22.54
N GLY A 179 23.81 -0.11 21.73
CA GLY A 179 24.62 -0.69 20.65
C GLY A 179 23.85 -1.12 19.39
N SER A 180 22.52 -0.92 19.34
CA SER A 180 21.76 -1.13 18.10
C SER A 180 22.16 -0.13 17.02
N GLU A 181 22.19 -0.61 15.77
CA GLU A 181 22.35 0.24 14.58
C GLU A 181 21.02 0.85 14.11
N LYS A 182 19.91 0.44 14.72
CA LYS A 182 18.56 0.91 14.41
C LYS A 182 17.98 1.72 15.56
N GLU A 183 16.94 2.47 15.23
CA GLU A 183 16.21 3.27 16.19
C GLU A 183 14.72 3.13 15.95
N THR A 184 14.16 2.08 16.53
CA THR A 184 12.75 1.73 16.46
C THR A 184 12.04 2.16 17.74
N TRP A 185 10.85 2.73 17.57
CA TRP A 185 10.03 3.25 18.65
C TRP A 185 8.70 2.50 18.73
N HIS A 186 8.29 2.20 19.95
CA HIS A 186 6.89 1.96 20.29
C HIS A 186 6.23 3.33 20.47
N VAL A 187 5.18 3.61 19.71
CA VAL A 187 4.48 4.90 19.71
C VAL A 187 3.02 4.68 20.06
N GLU A 188 2.44 5.51 20.92
CA GLU A 188 1.05 5.39 21.37
C GLU A 188 0.23 6.65 21.10
N PHE A 189 -1.04 6.46 20.72
CA PHE A 189 -2.03 7.52 20.60
C PHE A 189 -3.31 7.18 21.39
N ASP A 190 -4.00 8.22 21.85
CA ASP A 190 -5.35 8.15 22.39
C ASP A 190 -6.37 8.50 21.30
N LEU A 191 -7.36 7.62 21.15
CA LEU A 191 -8.46 7.72 20.20
C LEU A 191 -9.79 8.09 20.90
N SER A 192 -9.82 8.15 22.24
CA SER A 192 -11.05 8.29 23.02
C SER A 192 -11.85 9.55 22.66
N GLU A 193 -11.16 10.66 22.38
CA GLU A 193 -11.81 11.91 21.99
C GLU A 193 -12.34 11.91 20.55
N CYS A 194 -11.65 11.23 19.62
CA CYS A 194 -12.04 11.20 18.22
C CYS A 194 -12.95 10.03 17.84
N GLY A 195 -13.16 9.08 18.76
CA GLY A 195 -14.08 7.97 18.59
C GLY A 195 -13.67 6.98 17.50
N LEU A 196 -12.40 6.94 17.11
CA LEU A 196 -11.93 5.98 16.11
C LEU A 196 -11.84 4.56 16.69
N ASP A 197 -12.38 3.62 15.92
CA ASP A 197 -12.20 2.19 16.12
C ASP A 197 -11.33 1.59 15.01
N TYR A 198 -10.82 0.39 15.27
CA TYR A 198 -10.07 -0.39 14.29
C TYR A 198 -10.14 -1.88 14.67
N ILE A 199 -9.83 -2.76 13.72
CA ILE A 199 -9.61 -4.18 13.98
C ILE A 199 -8.16 -4.54 13.74
N VAL A 200 -7.69 -5.64 14.32
CA VAL A 200 -6.32 -6.07 14.09
C VAL A 200 -6.09 -6.43 12.62
N GLY A 201 -4.97 -5.96 12.08
CA GLY A 201 -4.64 -6.04 10.66
C GLY A 201 -4.82 -4.70 9.94
N ASP A 202 -5.67 -3.80 10.45
CA ASP A 202 -5.80 -2.45 9.92
C ASP A 202 -4.48 -1.66 10.03
N ALA A 203 -4.35 -0.62 9.21
CA ALA A 203 -3.24 0.32 9.24
C ALA A 203 -3.69 1.70 9.75
N PHE A 204 -2.77 2.41 10.37
CA PHE A 204 -2.99 3.77 10.88
C PHE A 204 -2.23 4.78 10.02
N GLY A 205 -2.99 5.65 9.36
CA GLY A 205 -2.45 6.72 8.55
C GLY A 205 -2.17 7.96 9.38
N ILE A 206 -0.96 8.48 9.28
CA ILE A 206 -0.48 9.66 10.00
C ILE A 206 -0.16 10.76 8.99
N VAL A 207 -0.81 11.92 9.14
CA VAL A 207 -0.49 13.13 8.40
C VAL A 207 0.64 13.85 9.14
N ALA A 208 1.88 13.46 8.85
CA ALA A 208 3.06 14.08 9.43
C ALA A 208 3.44 15.37 8.69
N GLN A 209 4.33 16.16 9.30
CA GLN A 209 4.82 17.42 8.75
C GLN A 209 6.30 17.32 8.37
N ASN A 210 6.74 18.06 7.34
CA ASN A 210 8.16 18.21 7.04
C ASN A 210 8.91 18.85 8.21
N ASP A 211 10.23 18.63 8.28
CA ASP A 211 11.09 19.33 9.26
C ASP A 211 11.06 20.84 8.97
N PRO A 212 10.67 21.69 9.93
CA PRO A 212 10.72 23.13 9.75
C PRO A 212 12.10 23.63 9.29
N ARG A 213 13.19 22.98 9.73
CA ARG A 213 14.56 23.32 9.30
C ARG A 213 14.78 23.05 7.81
N LEU A 214 14.17 21.98 7.27
CA LEU A 214 14.22 21.68 5.84
C LEU A 214 13.41 22.71 5.04
N ALA A 215 12.21 23.06 5.53
CA ALA A 215 11.40 24.11 4.92
C ALA A 215 12.15 25.45 4.90
N ASP A 216 12.75 25.84 6.02
CA ASP A 216 13.53 27.08 6.14
C ASP A 216 14.75 27.09 5.18
N ALA A 217 15.42 25.95 5.01
CA ALA A 217 16.51 25.82 4.03
C ALA A 217 16.03 25.96 2.56
N VAL A 218 14.86 25.40 2.24
CA VAL A 218 14.24 25.54 0.90
C VAL A 218 13.87 27.01 0.64
N ILE A 219 13.26 27.68 1.60
CA ILE A 219 12.88 29.11 1.50
C ILE A 219 14.12 29.99 1.27
N ALA A 220 15.21 29.70 1.99
CA ALA A 220 16.46 30.44 1.85
C ALA A 220 17.06 30.30 0.44
N LEU A 221 17.07 29.09 -0.15
CA LEU A 221 17.56 28.88 -1.51
C LEU A 221 16.65 29.48 -2.58
N LEU A 222 15.34 29.51 -2.33
CA LEU A 222 14.37 30.18 -3.18
C LEU A 222 14.55 31.70 -3.17
N GLY A 223 15.21 32.26 -2.14
CA GLY A 223 15.34 33.70 -1.93
C GLY A 223 14.00 34.36 -1.57
N ALA A 224 13.07 33.59 -0.99
CA ALA A 224 11.73 34.04 -0.64
C ALA A 224 11.63 34.45 0.84
N ARG A 225 10.55 35.16 1.18
CA ARG A 225 10.21 35.45 2.57
C ARG A 225 9.41 34.28 3.18
N PRO A 226 9.70 33.85 4.41
CA PRO A 226 8.94 32.78 5.05
C PRO A 226 7.45 33.10 5.24
N ASP A 227 7.13 34.38 5.45
CA ASP A 227 5.78 34.91 5.66
C ASP A 227 5.10 35.39 4.38
N ALA A 228 5.67 35.08 3.20
CA ALA A 228 5.00 35.32 1.93
C ALA A 228 3.68 34.55 1.88
N MET A 229 2.58 35.25 1.56
CA MET A 229 1.25 34.68 1.56
C MET A 229 0.91 34.06 0.21
N ILE A 230 0.57 32.77 0.20
CA ILE A 230 0.14 32.02 -0.98
C ILE A 230 -1.19 31.37 -0.61
N ASN A 231 -2.26 31.70 -1.32
CA ASN A 231 -3.61 31.16 -1.08
C ASN A 231 -4.06 31.19 0.39
N GLY A 232 -3.72 32.26 1.11
CA GLY A 232 -4.15 32.46 2.51
C GLY A 232 -3.31 31.75 3.58
N LYS A 233 -2.22 31.06 3.20
CA LYS A 233 -1.23 30.51 4.14
C LYS A 233 0.15 31.12 3.90
N THR A 234 1.03 31.07 4.90
CA THR A 234 2.43 31.44 4.70
C THR A 234 3.15 30.36 3.88
N LEU A 235 4.13 30.76 3.07
CA LEU A 235 5.00 29.84 2.35
C LEU A 235 5.62 28.80 3.30
N ARG A 236 6.03 29.23 4.49
CA ARG A 236 6.59 28.34 5.50
C ARG A 236 5.62 27.26 5.94
N ASP A 237 4.36 27.62 6.22
CA ASP A 237 3.35 26.64 6.65
C ASP A 237 3.02 25.64 5.54
N ILE A 238 2.95 26.11 4.29
CA ILE A 238 2.73 25.26 3.11
C ILE A 238 3.87 24.23 2.97
N LEU A 239 5.13 24.67 3.04
CA LEU A 239 6.28 23.77 2.93
C LEU A 239 6.39 22.79 4.11
N ILE A 240 5.84 23.14 5.28
CA ILE A 240 5.79 22.26 6.44
C ILE A 240 4.66 21.23 6.31
N GLY A 241 3.45 21.65 5.94
CA GLY A 241 2.25 20.83 6.07
C GLY A 241 1.67 20.25 4.78
N ASP A 242 1.85 20.94 3.64
CA ASP A 242 0.99 20.73 2.47
C ASP A 242 1.72 20.05 1.30
N VAL A 243 3.03 20.25 1.14
CA VAL A 243 3.81 19.75 -0.02
C VAL A 243 4.96 18.83 0.37
N ALA A 244 5.33 17.92 -0.53
CA ALA A 244 6.41 16.98 -0.35
C ALA A 244 7.77 17.62 -0.71
N LEU A 245 8.73 17.55 0.20
CA LEU A 245 10.12 17.99 0.00
C LEU A 245 11.08 16.81 -0.25
N GLY A 246 10.53 15.68 -0.70
CA GLY A 246 11.25 14.47 -1.08
C GLY A 246 11.86 14.58 -2.49
N PRO A 247 11.93 13.48 -3.25
CA PRO A 247 12.36 13.49 -4.66
C PRO A 247 11.64 14.60 -5.45
N ALA A 248 12.39 15.44 -6.16
CA ALA A 248 11.84 16.59 -6.87
C ALA A 248 10.92 16.14 -8.02
N PRO A 249 9.64 16.56 -8.10
CA PRO A 249 8.72 16.11 -9.13
C PRO A 249 9.10 16.57 -10.53
N ASP A 250 8.60 15.87 -11.55
CA ASP A 250 8.85 16.19 -12.96
C ASP A 250 8.38 17.62 -13.29
N ALA A 251 7.28 18.07 -12.67
CA ALA A 251 6.75 19.43 -12.82
C ALA A 251 7.74 20.51 -12.35
N LEU A 252 8.52 20.26 -11.29
CA LEU A 252 9.57 21.20 -10.84
C LEU A 252 10.67 21.33 -11.89
N PHE A 253 11.10 20.23 -12.51
CA PHE A 253 12.07 20.28 -13.61
C PHE A 253 11.50 20.98 -14.85
N GLN A 254 10.22 20.77 -15.17
CA GLN A 254 9.53 21.50 -16.25
C GLN A 254 9.53 23.01 -15.99
N LEU A 255 9.15 23.44 -14.78
CA LEU A 255 9.17 24.85 -14.37
C LEU A 255 10.58 25.46 -14.52
N ILE A 256 11.61 24.77 -14.02
CA ILE A 256 13.01 25.20 -14.16
C ILE A 256 13.39 25.37 -15.63
N SER A 257 12.92 24.48 -16.51
CA SER A 257 13.21 24.56 -17.95
C SER A 257 12.64 25.83 -18.61
N TYR A 258 11.48 26.32 -18.14
CA TYR A 258 10.85 27.52 -18.67
C TYR A 258 11.55 28.80 -18.25
N VAL A 259 12.08 28.84 -17.02
CA VAL A 259 12.72 30.04 -16.45
C VAL A 259 14.23 30.11 -16.65
N THR A 260 14.86 29.03 -17.16
CA THR A 260 16.30 28.97 -17.47
C THR A 260 16.56 28.95 -18.97
N GLY A 261 17.82 29.15 -19.37
CA GLY A 261 18.27 29.13 -20.77
C GLY A 261 19.37 28.10 -21.03
N ALA A 262 19.77 27.99 -22.30
CA ALA A 262 20.92 27.21 -22.76
C ALA A 262 20.98 25.77 -22.21
N GLU A 263 22.15 25.32 -21.75
CA GLU A 263 22.41 23.97 -21.25
C GLU A 263 21.54 23.62 -20.03
N THR A 264 21.29 24.57 -19.13
CA THR A 264 20.45 24.38 -17.95
C THR A 264 19.02 24.00 -18.33
N ARG A 265 18.44 24.69 -19.33
CA ARG A 265 17.13 24.36 -19.88
C ARG A 265 17.11 22.96 -20.49
N ALA A 266 18.14 22.61 -21.27
CA ALA A 266 18.22 21.29 -21.90
C ALA A 266 18.28 20.16 -20.86
N LYS A 267 19.07 20.32 -19.80
CA LYS A 267 19.14 19.35 -18.68
C LYS A 267 17.82 19.23 -17.94
N ALA A 268 17.19 20.35 -17.60
CA ALA A 268 15.90 20.36 -16.91
C ALA A 268 14.80 19.66 -17.73
N LYS A 269 14.77 19.85 -19.07
CA LYS A 269 13.85 19.13 -19.96
C LYS A 269 14.06 17.61 -19.94
N ARG A 270 15.32 17.15 -19.97
CA ARG A 270 15.65 15.72 -19.93
C ARG A 270 15.25 15.08 -18.60
N LEU A 271 15.52 15.75 -17.48
CA LEU A 271 15.06 15.31 -16.14
C LEU A 271 13.53 15.25 -16.05
N ALA A 272 12.83 16.25 -16.59
CA ALA A 272 11.37 16.25 -16.68
C ALA A 272 10.80 15.09 -17.53
N ALA A 273 11.54 14.64 -18.54
CA ALA A 273 11.22 13.47 -19.35
C ALA A 273 11.61 12.14 -18.69
N GLY A 274 12.23 12.19 -17.51
CA GLY A 274 12.64 11.02 -16.75
C GLY A 274 14.00 10.46 -17.09
N GLU A 275 14.79 11.15 -17.90
CA GLU A 275 16.19 10.83 -18.11
C GLU A 275 17.05 11.27 -16.92
N ASP A 276 18.24 10.68 -16.78
CA ASP A 276 19.25 11.09 -15.81
C ASP A 276 20.54 11.53 -16.54
N PRO A 277 20.57 12.76 -17.09
CA PRO A 277 21.65 13.20 -17.97
C PRO A 277 23.03 13.28 -17.27
N ASP A 278 23.04 13.46 -15.95
CA ASP A 278 24.26 13.63 -15.16
C ASP A 278 24.53 12.44 -14.20
N GLY A 279 23.63 11.45 -14.14
CA GLY A 279 23.77 10.28 -13.25
C GLY A 279 23.59 10.61 -11.77
N ASP A 280 22.80 11.64 -11.45
CA ASP A 280 22.64 12.18 -10.09
C ASP A 280 21.19 12.31 -9.64
N LEU A 281 20.24 11.66 -10.32
CA LEU A 281 18.81 11.74 -10.01
C LEU A 281 18.48 11.32 -8.57
N ASP A 282 19.22 10.34 -8.03
CA ASP A 282 19.11 9.88 -6.63
C ASP A 282 19.48 10.97 -5.60
N ARG A 283 20.12 12.06 -6.05
CA ARG A 283 20.48 13.22 -5.23
C ARG A 283 19.50 14.39 -5.32
N LEU A 284 18.54 14.31 -6.23
CA LEU A 284 17.63 15.41 -6.54
C LEU A 284 16.30 15.31 -5.76
N ASP A 285 16.40 15.46 -4.45
CA ASP A 285 15.25 15.93 -3.66
C ASP A 285 15.01 17.45 -3.92
N VAL A 286 13.91 18.01 -3.45
CA VAL A 286 13.55 19.43 -3.71
C VAL A 286 14.70 20.37 -3.36
N LEU A 287 15.35 20.18 -2.21
CA LEU A 287 16.49 20.99 -1.78
C LEU A 287 17.71 20.79 -2.69
N GLY A 288 18.03 19.54 -3.04
CA GLY A 288 19.13 19.19 -3.95
C GLY A 288 18.93 19.78 -5.35
N THR A 289 17.69 19.79 -5.84
CA THR A 289 17.31 20.41 -7.11
C THR A 289 17.51 21.92 -7.08
N LEU A 290 17.12 22.61 -6.00
CA LEU A 290 17.37 24.05 -5.87
C LEU A 290 18.87 24.37 -5.79
N HIS A 291 19.68 23.51 -5.17
CA HIS A 291 21.14 23.66 -5.22
C HIS A 291 21.70 23.47 -6.64
N LYS A 292 21.30 22.40 -7.34
CA LYS A 292 21.77 22.11 -8.71
C LYS A 292 21.39 23.21 -9.70
N PHE A 293 20.19 23.74 -9.56
CA PHE A 293 19.61 24.76 -10.44
C PHE A 293 19.56 26.15 -9.78
N GLY A 294 20.57 26.51 -8.97
CA GLY A 294 20.56 27.76 -8.19
C GLY A 294 20.54 29.07 -9.00
N SER A 295 20.72 29.01 -10.32
CA SER A 295 20.50 30.15 -11.22
C SER A 295 19.02 30.37 -11.57
N ALA A 296 18.17 29.35 -11.40
CA ALA A 296 16.74 29.47 -11.63
C ALA A 296 16.13 30.42 -10.59
N ARG A 297 15.36 31.41 -11.05
CA ARG A 297 14.60 32.32 -10.19
C ARG A 297 13.14 31.90 -10.30
N LEU A 298 12.69 31.13 -9.31
CA LEU A 298 11.34 30.59 -9.24
C LEU A 298 10.48 31.54 -8.40
N SER A 299 9.27 31.86 -8.85
CA SER A 299 8.29 32.51 -7.98
C SER A 299 7.84 31.51 -6.91
N PRO A 300 7.59 31.96 -5.66
CA PRO A 300 7.09 31.07 -4.61
C PRO A 300 5.80 30.34 -4.96
N GLU A 301 4.89 31.02 -5.64
CA GLU A 301 3.59 30.47 -6.05
C GLU A 301 3.76 29.34 -7.06
N ALA A 302 4.49 29.58 -8.16
CA ALA A 302 4.74 28.56 -9.18
C ALA A 302 5.59 27.40 -8.64
N PHE A 303 6.52 27.69 -7.73
CA PHE A 303 7.30 26.65 -7.06
C PHE A 303 6.40 25.71 -6.25
N VAL A 304 5.51 26.25 -5.42
CA VAL A 304 4.55 25.46 -4.64
C VAL A 304 3.63 24.63 -5.56
N GLU A 305 3.10 25.23 -6.63
CA GLU A 305 2.25 24.54 -7.60
C GLU A 305 2.97 23.40 -8.35
N ALA A 306 4.28 23.50 -8.49
CA ALA A 306 5.10 22.47 -9.12
C ALA A 306 5.47 21.30 -8.17
N LEU A 307 5.15 21.37 -6.88
CA LEU A 307 5.44 20.33 -5.90
C LEU A 307 4.28 19.34 -5.75
N ASP A 308 4.61 18.09 -5.41
CA ASP A 308 3.59 17.08 -5.07
C ASP A 308 3.00 17.36 -3.67
N PRO A 309 1.72 17.05 -3.43
CA PRO A 309 1.13 17.14 -2.10
C PRO A 309 1.81 16.19 -1.11
N LEU A 310 1.96 16.62 0.14
CA LEU A 310 2.50 15.78 1.20
C LEU A 310 1.56 14.60 1.49
N GLN A 311 2.05 13.38 1.33
CA GLN A 311 1.25 12.19 1.56
C GLN A 311 1.34 11.72 3.03
N PRO A 312 0.22 11.24 3.62
CA PRO A 312 0.25 10.55 4.90
C PRO A 312 1.10 9.29 4.84
N ARG A 313 1.54 8.81 6.00
CA ARG A 313 2.26 7.54 6.12
C ARG A 313 1.42 6.52 6.88
N LEU A 314 1.23 5.34 6.28
CA LEU A 314 0.59 4.21 6.94
C LEU A 314 1.61 3.45 7.80
N TYR A 315 1.11 2.96 8.93
CA TYR A 315 1.81 2.05 9.83
C TYR A 315 0.87 0.90 10.21
N SER A 316 1.34 -0.34 10.13
CA SER A 316 0.59 -1.49 10.64
C SER A 316 0.35 -1.32 12.14
N ILE A 317 -0.90 -1.46 12.57
CA ILE A 317 -1.28 -1.26 13.96
C ILE A 317 -0.71 -2.40 14.81
N SER A 318 -0.13 -2.05 15.96
CA SER A 318 0.57 -2.98 16.86
C SER A 318 -0.12 -3.23 18.21
N SER A 319 -1.37 -2.82 18.35
CA SER A 319 -2.23 -3.04 19.51
C SER A 319 -3.58 -3.63 19.08
N SER A 320 -4.30 -4.25 20.01
CA SER A 320 -5.69 -4.70 19.79
C SER A 320 -6.68 -3.74 20.46
N HIS A 321 -7.70 -3.32 19.72
CA HIS A 321 -8.80 -2.54 20.27
C HIS A 321 -9.58 -3.34 21.32
N ASN A 322 -9.71 -4.66 21.16
CA ASN A 322 -10.34 -5.54 22.14
C ASN A 322 -9.54 -5.67 23.44
N ALA A 323 -8.21 -5.53 23.36
CA ALA A 323 -7.34 -5.57 24.54
C ALA A 323 -7.32 -4.23 25.29
N ILE A 324 -7.23 -3.11 24.56
CA ILE A 324 -7.14 -1.77 25.14
C ILE A 324 -7.97 -0.79 24.29
N PRO A 325 -9.29 -0.70 24.54
CA PRO A 325 -10.15 0.24 23.81
C PRO A 325 -9.69 1.68 23.95
N GLY A 326 -9.88 2.48 22.89
CA GLY A 326 -9.51 3.89 22.87
C GLY A 326 -8.01 4.17 22.78
N ARG A 327 -7.14 3.15 22.70
CA ARG A 327 -5.70 3.32 22.48
C ARG A 327 -5.22 2.58 21.25
N ILE A 328 -4.18 3.13 20.65
CA ILE A 328 -3.51 2.52 19.50
C ILE A 328 -1.99 2.64 19.65
N SER A 329 -1.26 1.59 19.29
CA SER A 329 0.20 1.59 19.28
C SER A 329 0.78 1.24 17.93
N LEU A 330 1.95 1.78 17.61
CA LEU A 330 2.72 1.55 16.38
C LEU A 330 4.14 1.10 16.71
N THR A 331 4.77 0.39 15.77
CA THR A 331 6.19 0.03 15.83
C THR A 331 6.92 0.68 14.67
N VAL A 332 7.67 1.76 14.96
CA VAL A 332 8.17 2.71 13.94
C VAL A 332 9.69 2.69 13.90
N ASP A 333 10.30 2.19 12.81
CA ASP A 333 11.74 2.34 12.56
C ASP A 333 12.04 3.76 12.05
N THR A 334 13.02 4.41 12.66
CA THR A 334 13.36 5.79 12.33
C THR A 334 14.28 5.85 11.13
N VAL A 335 13.78 6.44 10.04
CA VAL A 335 14.49 6.44 8.75
C VAL A 335 15.45 7.62 8.72
N ARG A 336 16.76 7.33 8.70
CA ARG A 336 17.83 8.30 8.51
C ARG A 336 18.84 7.78 7.51
N TYR A 337 19.16 8.60 6.52
CA TYR A 337 20.12 8.27 5.47
C TYR A 337 20.86 9.52 5.01
N LYS A 338 21.75 9.38 4.03
CA LYS A 338 22.44 10.52 3.42
C LYS A 338 22.09 10.59 1.95
N ILE A 339 21.94 11.81 1.45
CA ILE A 339 21.92 12.12 0.02
C ILE A 339 23.27 12.77 -0.30
N GLY A 340 24.17 12.01 -0.93
CA GLY A 340 25.58 12.38 -1.00
C GLY A 340 26.17 12.54 0.41
N THR A 341 26.58 13.76 0.77
CA THR A 341 27.09 14.08 2.11
C THR A 341 26.02 14.66 3.06
N ARG A 342 24.86 15.09 2.53
CA ARG A 342 23.82 15.76 3.31
C ARG A 342 22.97 14.74 4.07
N PRO A 343 22.72 14.92 5.38
CA PRO A 343 21.78 14.07 6.11
C PRO A 343 20.35 14.26 5.59
N ARG A 344 19.60 13.17 5.52
CA ARG A 344 18.17 13.16 5.20
C ARG A 344 17.44 12.31 6.22
N TRP A 345 16.30 12.86 6.66
CA TRP A 345 15.43 12.27 7.65
C TRP A 345 14.08 11.94 7.02
N GLY A 346 13.54 10.75 7.30
CA GLY A 346 12.21 10.37 6.87
C GLY A 346 11.15 11.22 7.58
N VAL A 347 10.21 11.78 6.81
CA VAL A 347 9.27 12.81 7.29
C VAL A 347 8.46 12.33 8.49
N ALA A 348 7.71 11.24 8.33
CA ALA A 348 6.81 10.73 9.37
C ALA A 348 7.56 10.03 10.52
N SER A 349 8.58 9.24 10.21
CA SER A 349 9.29 8.48 11.24
C SER A 349 10.09 9.38 12.19
N THR A 350 10.78 10.43 11.70
CA THR A 350 11.42 11.39 12.61
C THR A 350 10.45 12.38 13.24
N TYR A 351 9.31 12.68 12.59
CA TYR A 351 8.22 13.42 13.23
C TYR A 351 7.77 12.72 14.51
N LEU A 352 7.50 11.41 14.43
CA LEU A 352 7.08 10.59 15.58
C LEU A 352 8.20 10.35 16.59
N ALA A 353 9.42 10.09 16.12
CA ALA A 353 10.56 9.77 16.98
C ALA A 353 11.10 10.98 17.77
N GLU A 354 10.96 12.21 17.24
CA GLU A 354 11.67 13.36 17.80
C GLU A 354 10.77 14.58 18.05
N ARG A 355 9.82 14.88 17.15
CA ARG A 355 9.21 16.22 17.07
C ARG A 355 7.86 16.34 17.78
N VAL A 356 6.95 15.40 17.53
CA VAL A 356 5.64 15.40 18.19
C VAL A 356 5.81 15.27 19.71
N GLN A 357 5.05 16.06 20.47
CA GLN A 357 5.08 16.05 21.94
C GLN A 357 3.81 15.40 22.53
N PRO A 358 3.92 14.76 23.71
CA PRO A 358 2.75 14.28 24.45
C PRO A 358 1.68 15.36 24.60
N GLY A 359 0.43 15.02 24.27
CA GLY A 359 -0.72 15.93 24.31
C GLY A 359 -1.01 16.65 22.99
N GLU A 360 -0.10 16.64 22.01
CA GLU A 360 -0.36 17.21 20.69
C GLU A 360 -1.40 16.41 19.91
N LYS A 361 -2.24 17.14 19.16
CA LYS A 361 -3.24 16.56 18.27
C LYS A 361 -2.64 16.33 16.89
N VAL A 362 -2.68 15.09 16.43
CA VAL A 362 -2.13 14.68 15.13
C VAL A 362 -3.29 14.26 14.22
N PRO A 363 -3.34 14.73 12.96
CA PRO A 363 -4.33 14.26 12.00
C PRO A 363 -4.03 12.81 11.59
N VAL A 364 -5.02 11.95 11.76
CA VAL A 364 -4.91 10.50 11.59
C VAL A 364 -6.14 9.90 10.94
N TYR A 365 -6.00 8.71 10.38
CA TYR A 365 -7.14 7.91 9.91
C TYR A 365 -6.83 6.42 10.03
N VAL A 366 -7.88 5.60 10.09
CA VAL A 366 -7.77 4.14 10.03
C VAL A 366 -8.01 3.69 8.60
N GLN A 367 -7.01 3.06 8.02
CA GLN A 367 -7.12 2.36 6.74
C GLN A 367 -7.48 0.91 7.02
N ARG A 368 -8.64 0.46 6.52
CA ARG A 368 -9.06 -0.93 6.69
C ARG A 368 -8.13 -1.86 5.93
N ALA A 369 -7.80 -2.99 6.55
CA ALA A 369 -7.01 -4.03 5.92
C ALA A 369 -7.79 -4.66 4.75
N HIS A 370 -7.13 -4.79 3.60
CA HIS A 370 -7.68 -5.50 2.45
C HIS A 370 -7.17 -6.94 2.48
N GLY A 371 -7.84 -7.79 3.27
CA GLY A 371 -7.55 -9.23 3.32
C GLY A 371 -6.40 -9.63 4.25
N PHE A 372 -5.89 -8.73 5.09
CA PHE A 372 -4.91 -9.05 6.14
C PHE A 372 -5.57 -9.00 7.53
N GLY A 373 -5.92 -10.16 8.09
CA GLY A 373 -6.65 -10.24 9.36
C GLY A 373 -6.75 -11.65 9.93
N LEU A 374 -7.06 -11.75 11.23
CA LEU A 374 -7.24 -13.03 11.92
C LEU A 374 -8.38 -13.86 11.30
N PRO A 375 -8.29 -15.22 11.33
CA PRO A 375 -9.36 -16.07 10.84
C PRO A 375 -10.62 -15.89 11.70
N ALA A 376 -11.80 -16.00 11.07
CA ALA A 376 -13.09 -15.87 11.76
C ALA A 376 -13.29 -16.96 12.83
N ASN A 377 -12.76 -18.16 12.59
CA ASN A 377 -12.76 -19.22 13.60
C ASN A 377 -11.59 -19.01 14.59
N PRO A 378 -11.86 -18.76 15.88
CA PRO A 378 -10.82 -18.53 16.89
C PRO A 378 -9.95 -19.77 17.16
N GLU A 379 -10.41 -20.97 16.81
CA GLU A 379 -9.68 -22.22 16.98
C GLU A 379 -8.62 -22.46 15.90
N THR A 380 -8.72 -21.75 14.76
CA THR A 380 -7.79 -21.90 13.65
C THR A 380 -6.37 -21.48 14.07
N PRO A 381 -5.36 -22.34 13.89
CA PRO A 381 -3.97 -21.99 14.18
C PRO A 381 -3.46 -20.88 13.27
N VAL A 382 -2.57 -20.03 13.79
CA VAL A 382 -1.93 -18.97 13.02
C VAL A 382 -0.42 -19.01 13.14
N ILE A 383 0.25 -18.80 12.01
CA ILE A 383 1.70 -18.72 11.89
C ILE A 383 2.04 -17.33 11.36
N MET A 384 2.90 -16.61 12.06
CA MET A 384 3.21 -15.21 11.83
C MET A 384 4.70 -15.09 11.56
N CYS A 385 5.09 -14.49 10.43
CA CYS A 385 6.49 -14.28 10.05
C CYS A 385 6.75 -12.78 9.87
N GLY A 386 7.43 -12.18 10.86
CA GLY A 386 7.59 -10.73 10.95
C GLY A 386 8.90 -10.30 11.55
N PRO A 387 10.00 -10.28 10.77
CA PRO A 387 11.28 -9.74 11.25
C PRO A 387 11.24 -8.22 11.38
N GLY A 388 11.98 -7.68 12.36
CA GLY A 388 12.07 -6.23 12.58
C GLY A 388 10.73 -5.59 12.90
N THR A 389 10.41 -4.49 12.22
CA THR A 389 9.11 -3.81 12.31
C THR A 389 7.95 -4.65 11.78
N GLY A 390 8.21 -5.75 11.06
CA GLY A 390 7.21 -6.72 10.65
C GLY A 390 6.47 -7.40 11.81
N ILE A 391 6.98 -7.29 13.04
CA ILE A 391 6.28 -7.76 14.25
C ILE A 391 5.01 -6.96 14.57
N ALA A 392 4.88 -5.74 14.03
CA ALA A 392 3.83 -4.79 14.40
C ALA A 392 2.42 -5.43 14.42
N PRO A 393 1.88 -5.94 13.29
CA PRO A 393 0.54 -6.53 13.32
C PRO A 393 0.46 -7.80 14.16
N PHE A 394 1.55 -8.54 14.32
CA PHE A 394 1.55 -9.81 15.07
C PHE A 394 1.49 -9.59 16.58
N ARG A 395 2.06 -8.47 17.06
CA ARG A 395 1.81 -7.99 18.41
C ARG A 395 0.32 -7.72 18.62
N ALA A 396 -0.33 -7.03 17.67
CA ALA A 396 -1.78 -6.79 17.73
C ALA A 396 -2.57 -8.10 17.74
N PHE A 397 -2.24 -9.04 16.85
CA PHE A 397 -2.90 -10.35 16.76
C PHE A 397 -2.83 -11.13 18.07
N LEU A 398 -1.65 -11.18 18.69
CA LEU A 398 -1.47 -11.90 19.96
C LEU A 398 -2.26 -11.27 21.11
N HIS A 399 -2.27 -9.93 21.20
CA HIS A 399 -3.11 -9.23 22.16
C HIS A 399 -4.60 -9.48 21.93
N ASP A 400 -5.04 -9.49 20.67
CA ASP A 400 -6.44 -9.72 20.31
C ASP A 400 -6.87 -11.14 20.66
N ARG A 401 -6.07 -12.14 20.29
CA ARG A 401 -6.33 -13.55 20.61
C ARG A 401 -6.34 -13.80 22.11
N LYS A 402 -5.48 -13.11 22.88
CA LYS A 402 -5.55 -13.13 24.35
C LYS A 402 -6.85 -12.50 24.87
N ALA A 403 -7.23 -11.32 24.39
CA ALA A 403 -8.43 -10.60 24.84
C ALA A 403 -9.73 -11.35 24.51
N THR A 404 -9.79 -11.96 23.33
CA THR A 404 -10.94 -12.73 22.84
C THR A 404 -10.94 -14.19 23.30
N LYS A 405 -9.90 -14.62 24.03
CA LYS A 405 -9.71 -16.00 24.53
C LYS A 405 -9.72 -17.04 23.40
N ALA A 406 -9.13 -16.71 22.26
CA ALA A 406 -9.02 -17.62 21.14
C ALA A 406 -8.14 -18.83 21.50
N SER A 407 -8.66 -20.04 21.27
CA SER A 407 -8.01 -21.30 21.67
C SER A 407 -7.00 -21.83 20.65
N GLY A 408 -7.06 -21.36 19.40
CA GLY A 408 -6.15 -21.79 18.35
C GLY A 408 -4.69 -21.42 18.64
N ARG A 409 -3.77 -22.27 18.20
CA ARG A 409 -2.33 -22.13 18.46
C ARG A 409 -1.74 -20.95 17.70
N ASN A 410 -0.72 -20.32 18.28
CA ASN A 410 -0.01 -19.17 17.71
C ASN A 410 1.48 -19.44 17.61
N TRP A 411 2.07 -19.24 16.43
CA TRP A 411 3.51 -19.35 16.23
C TRP A 411 4.07 -18.09 15.58
N LEU A 412 5.05 -17.46 16.24
CA LEU A 412 5.79 -16.31 15.71
C LEU A 412 7.20 -16.71 15.27
N PHE A 413 7.53 -16.44 14.01
CA PHE A 413 8.89 -16.33 13.49
C PHE A 413 9.30 -14.86 13.54
N PHE A 414 10.18 -14.53 14.49
CA PHE A 414 10.76 -13.19 14.63
C PHE A 414 12.24 -13.23 14.28
N GLY A 415 12.73 -12.14 13.68
CA GLY A 415 14.14 -11.99 13.43
C GLY A 415 14.62 -10.54 13.49
N HIS A 416 15.86 -10.35 13.92
CA HIS A 416 16.54 -9.06 13.86
C HIS A 416 18.05 -9.25 13.69
N GLN A 417 18.81 -8.15 13.79
CA GLN A 417 20.26 -8.15 13.79
C GLN A 417 20.83 -8.84 15.02
N ARG A 418 20.53 -8.34 16.22
CA ARG A 418 21.14 -8.85 17.46
C ARG A 418 20.12 -9.10 18.55
N ARG A 419 20.23 -10.22 19.27
CA ARG A 419 19.34 -10.56 20.38
C ARG A 419 19.41 -9.51 21.50
N ALA A 420 20.62 -9.08 21.87
CA ALA A 420 20.84 -8.22 23.03
C ALA A 420 20.27 -6.80 22.86
N SER A 421 20.22 -6.28 21.63
CA SER A 421 19.82 -4.90 21.37
C SER A 421 18.51 -4.77 20.60
N ASP A 422 18.00 -5.84 19.99
CA ASP A 422 16.89 -5.72 19.04
C ASP A 422 15.77 -6.75 19.21
N PHE A 423 15.73 -7.45 20.34
CA PHE A 423 14.61 -8.33 20.63
C PHE A 423 13.39 -7.52 21.08
N PHE A 424 12.64 -7.01 20.11
CA PHE A 424 11.45 -6.21 20.36
C PHE A 424 10.44 -6.98 21.19
N TYR A 425 9.91 -6.31 22.22
CA TYR A 425 8.84 -6.84 23.08
C TYR A 425 9.22 -8.17 23.77
N GLU A 426 10.50 -8.41 24.06
CA GLU A 426 10.99 -9.68 24.64
C GLU A 426 10.18 -10.13 25.87
N ASP A 427 10.02 -9.24 26.87
CA ASP A 427 9.29 -9.57 28.10
C ASP A 427 7.83 -9.93 27.83
N GLU A 428 7.18 -9.19 26.92
CA GLU A 428 5.79 -9.39 26.53
C GLU A 428 5.61 -10.75 25.82
N LEU A 429 6.48 -11.06 24.86
CA LEU A 429 6.44 -12.33 24.12
C LEU A 429 6.75 -13.52 25.03
N ASN A 430 7.70 -13.38 25.96
CA ASN A 430 8.02 -14.42 26.93
C ASN A 430 6.87 -14.66 27.90
N ALA A 431 6.19 -13.61 28.38
CA ALA A 431 5.00 -13.74 29.21
C ALA A 431 3.87 -14.45 28.45
N MET A 432 3.59 -14.06 27.21
CA MET A 432 2.58 -14.72 26.37
C MET A 432 2.90 -16.19 26.10
N LYS A 433 4.19 -16.56 26.02
CA LYS A 433 4.62 -17.96 25.89
C LYS A 433 4.36 -18.76 27.18
N GLN A 434 4.62 -18.19 28.35
CA GLN A 434 4.32 -18.82 29.64
C GLN A 434 2.81 -19.03 29.83
N GLU A 435 2.00 -18.06 29.40
CA GLU A 435 0.55 -18.13 29.40
C GLU A 435 -0.03 -19.05 28.30
N ARG A 436 0.82 -19.63 27.44
CA ARG A 436 0.44 -20.45 26.27
C ARG A 436 -0.43 -19.73 25.23
N ILE A 437 -0.49 -18.41 25.26
CA ILE A 437 -1.02 -17.62 24.14
C ILE A 437 -0.07 -17.77 22.95
N LEU A 438 1.24 -17.57 23.15
CA LEU A 438 2.25 -17.80 22.13
C LEU A 438 2.80 -19.23 22.25
N THR A 439 2.21 -20.17 21.50
CA THR A 439 2.58 -21.60 21.56
C THR A 439 3.91 -21.92 20.89
N GLY A 440 4.34 -21.11 19.92
CA GLY A 440 5.62 -21.24 19.24
C GLY A 440 6.32 -19.88 19.10
N LEU A 441 7.60 -19.81 19.41
CA LEU A 441 8.43 -18.63 19.18
C LEU A 441 9.77 -19.07 18.61
N THR A 442 10.00 -18.74 17.34
CA THR A 442 11.22 -19.05 16.60
C THR A 442 11.98 -17.76 16.32
N LEU A 443 13.26 -17.73 16.66
CA LEU A 443 14.09 -16.52 16.64
C LEU A 443 15.25 -16.66 15.64
N ALA A 444 15.48 -15.60 14.85
CA ALA A 444 16.57 -15.50 13.89
C ALA A 444 17.42 -14.25 14.15
N TRP A 445 18.74 -14.43 14.28
CA TRP A 445 19.68 -13.36 14.58
C TRP A 445 20.74 -13.29 13.49
N SER A 446 20.72 -12.23 12.70
CA SER A 446 21.60 -12.11 11.53
C SER A 446 23.03 -11.64 11.86
N ARG A 447 23.30 -11.23 13.11
CA ARG A 447 24.60 -10.65 13.53
C ARG A 447 25.13 -11.13 14.88
N ASP A 448 24.51 -12.14 15.50
CA ASP A 448 24.99 -12.70 16.79
C ASP A 448 26.07 -13.79 16.62
N GLY A 449 26.18 -14.37 15.42
CA GLY A 449 27.11 -15.46 15.12
C GLY A 449 27.97 -15.19 13.89
N LYS A 450 28.75 -16.20 13.49
CA LYS A 450 29.53 -16.17 12.25
C LYS A 450 28.61 -16.20 11.02
N ASP A 451 27.55 -17.01 11.11
CA ASP A 451 26.57 -17.17 10.06
C ASP A 451 25.41 -16.20 10.23
N LYS A 452 24.92 -15.65 9.12
CA LYS A 452 23.73 -14.80 9.12
C LYS A 452 22.49 -15.68 9.08
N ILE A 453 21.73 -15.71 10.17
CA ILE A 453 20.50 -16.49 10.27
C ILE A 453 19.30 -15.57 10.11
N TYR A 454 18.44 -15.89 9.14
CA TYR A 454 17.19 -15.19 8.87
C TYR A 454 15.96 -16.09 9.14
N VAL A 455 14.77 -15.50 9.05
CA VAL A 455 13.51 -16.20 9.34
C VAL A 455 13.25 -17.35 8.37
N GLN A 456 13.59 -17.18 7.08
CA GLN A 456 13.48 -18.23 6.07
C GLN A 456 14.36 -19.45 6.35
N ASP A 457 15.52 -19.26 7.00
CA ASP A 457 16.40 -20.36 7.38
C ASP A 457 15.76 -21.16 8.51
N ARG A 458 15.21 -20.45 9.51
CA ARG A 458 14.46 -21.05 10.60
C ARG A 458 13.18 -21.75 10.15
N MET A 459 12.52 -21.25 9.10
CA MET A 459 11.37 -21.91 8.50
C MET A 459 11.75 -23.27 7.92
N ARG A 460 12.87 -23.36 7.19
CA ARG A 460 13.37 -24.63 6.65
C ARG A 460 13.78 -25.60 7.77
N GLU A 461 14.50 -25.12 8.79
CA GLU A 461 14.89 -25.93 9.95
C GLU A 461 13.68 -26.53 10.70
N ARG A 462 12.57 -25.78 10.74
CA ARG A 462 11.31 -26.21 11.38
C ARG A 462 10.27 -26.70 10.38
N GLY A 463 10.71 -27.05 9.17
CA GLY A 463 9.82 -27.28 8.02
C GLY A 463 8.77 -28.37 8.27
N ALA A 464 9.13 -29.46 8.94
CA ALA A 464 8.20 -30.56 9.21
C ALA A 464 7.01 -30.11 10.08
N GLU A 465 7.26 -29.32 11.11
CA GLU A 465 6.21 -28.78 11.97
C GLU A 465 5.42 -27.67 11.28
N LEU A 466 6.10 -26.80 10.53
CA LEU A 466 5.47 -25.76 9.73
C LEU A 466 4.47 -26.37 8.74
N PHE A 467 4.90 -27.39 7.99
CA PHE A 467 4.04 -28.09 7.04
C PHE A 467 2.86 -28.80 7.74
N ALA A 468 3.08 -29.44 8.88
CA ALA A 468 2.01 -30.07 9.65
C ALA A 468 0.91 -29.08 10.05
N TRP A 469 1.28 -27.88 10.51
CA TRP A 469 0.30 -26.83 10.83
C TRP A 469 -0.48 -26.37 9.60
N LEU A 470 0.17 -26.27 8.43
CA LEU A 470 -0.53 -25.95 7.18
C LEU A 470 -1.56 -27.02 6.83
N GLU A 471 -1.25 -28.30 7.02
CA GLU A 471 -2.20 -29.40 6.78
C GLU A 471 -3.34 -29.42 7.82
N GLU A 472 -3.12 -28.89 9.02
CA GLU A 472 -4.17 -28.68 10.03
C GLU A 472 -5.06 -27.45 9.75
N GLY A 473 -4.87 -26.75 8.64
CA GLY A 473 -5.69 -25.61 8.28
C GLY A 473 -5.16 -24.26 8.78
N ALA A 474 -3.90 -24.18 9.24
CA ALA A 474 -3.34 -22.93 9.74
C ALA A 474 -3.34 -21.82 8.68
N HIS A 475 -3.47 -20.59 9.16
CA HIS A 475 -3.26 -19.38 8.36
C HIS A 475 -1.82 -18.89 8.56
N PHE A 476 -1.14 -18.60 7.46
CA PHE A 476 0.21 -18.05 7.42
C PHE A 476 0.17 -16.57 7.07
N TYR A 477 0.91 -15.77 7.82
CA TYR A 477 1.00 -14.33 7.64
C TYR A 477 2.46 -13.91 7.50
N VAL A 478 2.75 -13.03 6.55
CA VAL A 478 4.06 -12.40 6.40
C VAL A 478 3.93 -10.88 6.49
N CYS A 479 4.80 -10.22 7.26
CA CYS A 479 4.84 -8.77 7.34
C CYS A 479 6.27 -8.24 7.35
N GLY A 480 6.55 -7.17 6.60
CA GLY A 480 7.86 -6.52 6.55
C GLY A 480 8.30 -6.11 5.14
N ASP A 481 9.60 -6.25 4.86
CA ASP A 481 10.21 -5.81 3.58
C ASP A 481 9.66 -6.57 2.36
N ALA A 482 9.03 -5.84 1.44
CA ALA A 482 8.43 -6.40 0.23
C ALA A 482 9.49 -6.88 -0.78
N LYS A 483 10.65 -6.23 -0.84
CA LYS A 483 11.61 -6.41 -1.93
C LYS A 483 12.44 -7.68 -1.83
N ARG A 484 12.85 -8.06 -0.62
CA ARG A 484 13.75 -9.18 -0.37
C ARG A 484 13.11 -10.21 0.56
N MET A 485 12.66 -9.77 1.73
CA MET A 485 12.21 -10.68 2.79
C MET A 485 10.98 -11.49 2.35
N ALA A 486 9.97 -10.85 1.78
CA ALA A 486 8.75 -11.53 1.32
C ALA A 486 9.06 -12.64 0.28
N LYS A 487 9.94 -12.37 -0.69
CA LYS A 487 10.39 -13.34 -1.70
C LYS A 487 11.11 -14.53 -1.07
N ASP A 488 11.99 -14.28 -0.11
CA ASP A 488 12.77 -15.32 0.55
C ASP A 488 11.90 -16.21 1.46
N VAL A 489 10.89 -15.63 2.11
CA VAL A 489 9.88 -16.36 2.90
C VAL A 489 9.01 -17.22 2.01
N GLU A 490 8.53 -16.69 0.88
CA GLU A 490 7.73 -17.45 -0.07
C GLU A 490 8.52 -18.63 -0.67
N ARG A 491 9.78 -18.38 -1.07
CA ARG A 491 10.68 -19.47 -1.52
C ARG A 491 10.87 -20.53 -0.45
N ALA A 492 11.09 -20.13 0.80
CA ALA A 492 11.20 -21.09 1.91
C ALA A 492 9.90 -21.86 2.16
N MET A 493 8.74 -21.23 1.97
CA MET A 493 7.46 -21.92 2.04
C MET A 493 7.35 -23.00 0.95
N VAL A 494 7.74 -22.68 -0.29
CA VAL A 494 7.79 -23.66 -1.39
C VAL A 494 8.75 -24.80 -1.05
N ASP A 495 9.95 -24.50 -0.56
CA ASP A 495 10.94 -25.51 -0.16
C ASP A 495 10.37 -26.46 0.90
N VAL A 496 9.73 -25.91 1.94
CA VAL A 496 9.11 -26.67 3.04
C VAL A 496 7.99 -27.58 2.53
N VAL A 497 7.13 -27.08 1.64
CA VAL A 497 6.03 -27.87 1.06
C VAL A 497 6.56 -28.98 0.14
N ALA A 498 7.59 -28.69 -0.65
CA ALA A 498 8.21 -29.69 -1.52
C ALA A 498 8.83 -30.83 -0.69
N GLU A 499 9.65 -30.48 0.30
CA GLU A 499 10.37 -31.45 1.14
C GLU A 499 9.42 -32.27 2.02
N HIS A 500 8.55 -31.61 2.80
CA HIS A 500 7.74 -32.29 3.81
C HIS A 500 6.39 -32.77 3.28
N GLY A 501 5.87 -32.15 2.22
CA GLY A 501 4.71 -32.62 1.49
C GLY A 501 5.03 -33.72 0.47
N LYS A 502 6.31 -34.02 0.24
CA LYS A 502 6.81 -34.95 -0.78
C LYS A 502 6.26 -34.62 -2.17
N ARG A 503 6.29 -33.33 -2.51
CA ARG A 503 5.79 -32.78 -3.76
C ARG A 503 6.94 -32.33 -4.64
N SER A 504 6.73 -32.34 -5.95
CA SER A 504 7.60 -31.60 -6.87
C SER A 504 7.55 -30.10 -6.58
N VAL A 505 8.53 -29.35 -7.10
CA VAL A 505 8.59 -27.89 -6.93
C VAL A 505 7.35 -27.22 -7.54
N ASP A 506 6.90 -27.63 -8.72
CA ASP A 506 5.73 -27.05 -9.40
C ASP A 506 4.43 -27.29 -8.61
N GLU A 507 4.29 -28.47 -8.02
CA GLU A 507 3.17 -28.79 -7.13
C GLU A 507 3.22 -27.98 -5.82
N ALA A 508 4.41 -27.70 -5.31
CA ALA A 508 4.60 -26.88 -4.12
C ALA A 508 4.28 -25.40 -4.39
N VAL A 509 4.70 -24.86 -5.54
CA VAL A 509 4.32 -23.52 -6.00
C VAL A 509 2.80 -23.42 -6.13
N THR A 510 2.17 -24.41 -6.77
CA THR A 510 0.71 -24.46 -6.91
C THR A 510 0.00 -24.54 -5.55
N TYR A 511 0.56 -25.28 -4.59
CA TYR A 511 0.02 -25.35 -3.23
C TYR A 511 0.04 -23.98 -2.53
N VAL A 512 1.17 -23.26 -2.60
CA VAL A 512 1.28 -21.92 -2.01
C VAL A 512 0.33 -20.93 -2.70
N ALA A 513 0.19 -21.00 -4.02
CA ALA A 513 -0.79 -20.19 -4.75
C ALA A 513 -2.24 -20.49 -4.31
N ASN A 514 -2.56 -21.76 -4.05
CA ASN A 514 -3.87 -22.15 -3.52
C ASN A 514 -4.10 -21.64 -2.08
N LEU A 515 -3.06 -21.59 -1.23
CA LEU A 515 -3.17 -20.97 0.09
C LEU A 515 -3.48 -19.47 -0.01
N LYS A 516 -2.82 -18.75 -0.92
CA LYS A 516 -3.11 -17.33 -1.19
C LYS A 516 -4.55 -17.15 -1.65
N LYS A 517 -4.99 -17.93 -2.65
CA LYS A 517 -6.36 -17.91 -3.18
C LYS A 517 -7.42 -18.23 -2.11
N ALA A 518 -7.10 -19.11 -1.17
CA ALA A 518 -7.97 -19.46 -0.05
C ALA A 518 -7.93 -18.45 1.11
N GLY A 519 -7.15 -17.37 1.02
CA GLY A 519 -6.96 -16.40 2.12
C GLY A 519 -6.20 -16.97 3.32
N ARG A 520 -5.49 -18.09 3.14
CA ARG A 520 -4.69 -18.78 4.17
C ARG A 520 -3.21 -18.41 4.15
N TYR A 521 -2.76 -17.70 3.11
CA TYR A 521 -1.46 -17.03 3.07
C TYR A 521 -1.73 -15.54 2.81
N GLN A 522 -1.39 -14.67 3.76
CA GLN A 522 -1.66 -13.24 3.70
C GLN A 522 -0.37 -12.44 3.91
N ALA A 523 -0.22 -11.31 3.21
CA ALA A 523 0.98 -10.49 3.25
C ALA A 523 0.64 -9.02 3.53
N ASP A 524 1.34 -8.41 4.48
CA ASP A 524 1.35 -6.96 4.74
C ASP A 524 2.79 -6.46 4.58
N VAL A 525 3.17 -6.12 3.34
CA VAL A 525 4.56 -5.84 2.97
C VAL A 525 4.72 -4.44 2.40
N TYR A 526 5.86 -3.82 2.69
CA TYR A 526 6.14 -2.41 2.37
C TYR A 526 7.56 -2.15 1.86
#